data_AF-U2TI31-F1
#
_entry.id   AF-U2TI31-F1
#
_cell.length_a   1.000
_cell.length_b   1.000
_cell.length_c   1.000
_cell.angle_alpha   90.00
_cell.angle_beta   90.00
_cell.angle_gamma   90.00
#
_symmetry.space_group_name_H-M   'P 1'
#
loop_
_entity.id
_entity.type
_entity.pdbx_description
1 polymer ?
#
loop_
_entity_poly.entity_id
_entity_poly.type
_entity_poly.pdbx_seq_one_letter_code
_entity_poly.pdbx_strand_id
1 'polypeptide(L)'
;MVRDWNRDEAYFDRFIEGRGRLAREAEGWLERGEVREDRVASVSGGLVRDLLELTLASYSRGDPMPEVARRLRVDDSALEGRRYYPYELTRWLDGGEGSHG
;
A
#
# COMPACT_ATOMS: atom_id res chain seq x y z
N MET A 1 8.78 3.25 14.13
CA MET A 1 8.32 2.48 12.96
C MET A 1 8.38 1.00 13.32
N VAL A 2 7.24 0.36 13.60
CA VAL A 2 7.21 -1.07 13.89
C VAL A 2 6.89 -1.79 12.59
N ARG A 3 7.95 -2.33 12.00
CA ARG A 3 7.90 -3.20 10.83
C ARG A 3 7.31 -4.56 11.21
N ASP A 4 6.66 -5.23 10.26
CA ASP A 4 6.28 -6.63 10.39
C ASP A 4 7.54 -7.51 10.35
N TRP A 5 7.80 -8.24 11.45
CA TRP A 5 8.97 -9.11 11.60
C TRP A 5 8.73 -10.55 11.10
N ASN A 6 7.54 -10.85 10.57
CA ASN A 6 7.22 -12.17 10.02
C ASN A 6 8.04 -12.46 8.74
N ARG A 7 8.55 -11.43 8.06
CA ARG A 7 9.40 -11.53 6.86
C ARG A 7 10.54 -10.52 6.89
N ASP A 8 11.61 -10.81 6.15
CA ASP A 8 12.74 -9.90 5.98
C ASP A 8 12.43 -8.78 4.97
N GLU A 9 13.35 -7.82 4.84
CA GLU A 9 13.11 -6.60 4.05
C GLU A 9 13.18 -6.93 2.58
N ALA A 10 14.16 -7.77 2.25
CA ALA A 10 14.40 -8.26 0.91
C ALA A 10 13.20 -9.04 0.36
N TYR A 11 12.42 -9.72 1.20
CA TYR A 11 11.15 -10.32 0.80
C TYR A 11 10.17 -9.25 0.33
N PHE A 12 9.95 -8.21 1.13
CA PHE A 12 9.05 -7.12 0.78
C PHE A 12 9.55 -6.36 -0.45
N ASP A 13 10.86 -6.11 -0.57
CA ASP A 13 11.44 -5.46 -1.75
C ASP A 13 11.17 -6.24 -3.03
N ARG A 14 11.48 -7.55 -3.03
CA ARG A 14 11.21 -8.42 -4.19
C ARG A 14 9.72 -8.51 -4.50
N PHE A 15 8.88 -8.58 -3.48
CA PHE A 15 7.43 -8.64 -3.65
C PHE A 15 6.89 -7.34 -4.26
N ILE A 16 7.28 -6.19 -3.70
CA ILE A 16 6.86 -4.86 -4.15
C ILE A 16 7.36 -4.61 -5.58
N GLU A 17 8.61 -4.95 -5.89
CA GLU A 17 9.14 -4.78 -7.24
C GLU A 17 8.40 -5.66 -8.26
N GLY A 18 8.26 -6.96 -7.97
CA GLY A 18 7.61 -7.91 -8.86
C GLY A 18 6.15 -7.58 -9.10
N ARG A 19 5.39 -7.34 -8.02
CA ARG A 19 3.97 -7.01 -8.11
C ARG A 19 3.76 -5.63 -8.73
N GLY A 20 4.62 -4.66 -8.42
CA GLY A 20 4.57 -3.32 -9.00
C GLY A 20 4.80 -3.31 -10.51
N ARG A 21 5.62 -4.22 -11.03
CA ARG A 21 5.78 -4.40 -12.48
C ARG A 21 4.47 -4.87 -13.13
N LEU A 22 3.84 -5.90 -12.58
CA LEU A 22 2.58 -6.45 -13.08
C LEU A 22 1.45 -5.42 -13.06
N ALA A 23 1.33 -4.66 -11.97
CA ALA A 23 0.32 -3.60 -11.85
C ALA A 23 0.51 -2.54 -12.94
N ARG A 24 1.75 -2.08 -13.19
CA ARG A 24 2.04 -1.08 -14.23
C ARG A 24 1.78 -1.61 -15.65
N GLU A 25 2.06 -2.88 -15.90
CA GLU A 25 1.75 -3.51 -17.20
C GLU A 25 0.24 -3.57 -17.43
N ALA A 26 -0.52 -4.06 -16.45
CA ALA A 26 -1.98 -4.13 -16.52
C ALA A 26 -2.63 -2.76 -16.71
N GLU A 27 -2.15 -1.77 -15.94
CA GLU A 27 -2.56 -0.37 -16.08
C GLU A 27 -2.25 0.17 -17.48
N GLY A 28 -1.04 -0.04 -17.98
CA GLY A 28 -0.66 0.40 -19.32
C GLY A 28 -1.51 -0.23 -20.43
N TRP A 29 -1.88 -1.51 -20.31
CA TRP A 29 -2.79 -2.15 -21.27
C TRP A 29 -4.19 -1.52 -21.23
N LEU A 30 -4.71 -1.22 -20.03
CA LEU A 30 -6.01 -0.58 -19.86
C LEU A 30 -6.01 0.84 -20.43
N GLU A 31 -4.99 1.64 -20.12
CA GLU A 31 -4.86 3.02 -20.60
C GLU A 31 -4.74 3.11 -22.14
N ARG A 32 -4.02 2.15 -22.76
CA ARG A 32 -3.87 2.09 -24.22
C ARG A 32 -5.03 1.41 -24.95
N GLY A 33 -6.02 0.87 -24.22
CA GLY A 33 -7.12 0.11 -24.82
C GLY A 33 -6.68 -1.22 -25.45
N GLU A 34 -5.55 -1.79 -25.00
CA GLU A 34 -5.01 -3.07 -25.48
C GLU A 34 -5.69 -4.28 -24.84
N VAL A 35 -6.53 -4.05 -23.82
CA VAL A 35 -7.35 -5.08 -23.18
C VAL A 35 -8.64 -5.27 -23.96
N ARG A 36 -8.93 -6.52 -24.37
CA ARG A 36 -10.23 -6.88 -24.96
C ARG A 36 -11.38 -6.46 -24.05
N GLU A 37 -12.44 -5.89 -24.63
CA GLU A 37 -13.58 -5.32 -23.91
C GLU A 37 -14.18 -6.28 -22.87
N ASP A 38 -14.38 -7.56 -23.24
CA ASP A 38 -14.91 -8.60 -22.36
C ASP A 38 -13.97 -8.98 -21.19
N ARG A 39 -12.71 -8.53 -21.23
CA ARG A 39 -11.67 -8.78 -20.23
C ARG A 39 -11.39 -7.56 -19.36
N VAL A 40 -11.87 -6.37 -19.72
CA VAL A 40 -11.60 -5.11 -19.00
C VAL A 40 -11.94 -5.22 -17.53
N ALA A 41 -13.13 -5.75 -17.18
CA ALA A 41 -13.54 -5.91 -15.79
C ALA A 41 -12.60 -6.85 -15.01
N SER A 42 -12.18 -7.96 -15.63
CA SER A 42 -11.27 -8.92 -15.00
C SER A 42 -9.87 -8.34 -14.79
N VAL A 43 -9.34 -7.61 -15.77
CA VAL A 43 -8.00 -6.99 -15.68
C VAL A 43 -8.02 -5.85 -14.67
N SER A 44 -9.07 -5.02 -14.67
CA SER A 44 -9.25 -3.95 -13.69
C SER A 44 -9.36 -4.50 -12.26
N GLY A 45 -10.12 -5.59 -12.06
CA GLY A 45 -10.20 -6.25 -10.75
C GLY A 45 -8.86 -6.82 -10.29
N GLY A 46 -8.08 -7.39 -11.21
CA GLY A 46 -6.71 -7.84 -10.95
C GLY A 46 -5.79 -6.69 -10.53
N LEU A 47 -5.84 -5.57 -11.25
CA LEU A 47 -5.08 -4.36 -10.95
C LEU A 47 -5.41 -3.82 -9.56
N VAL A 48 -6.69 -3.71 -9.19
CA VAL A 48 -7.11 -3.25 -7.86
C VAL A 48 -6.55 -4.15 -6.76
N ARG A 49 -6.59 -5.48 -6.96
CA ARG A 49 -6.01 -6.43 -5.99
C ARG A 49 -4.49 -6.23 -5.88
N ASP A 50 -3.79 -6.07 -6.99
CA ASP A 50 -2.33 -5.87 -7.00
C ASP A 50 -1.93 -4.58 -6.27
N LEU A 51 -2.68 -3.49 -6.46
CA LEU A 51 -2.49 -2.22 -5.74
C LEU A 51 -2.73 -2.36 -4.23
N LEU A 52 -3.75 -3.12 -3.82
CA LEU A 52 -4.01 -3.40 -2.42
C LEU A 52 -2.88 -4.24 -1.79
N GLU A 53 -2.40 -5.27 -2.47
CA GLU A 53 -1.29 -6.10 -2.00
C GLU A 53 0.01 -5.30 -1.88
N LEU A 54 0.29 -4.40 -2.83
CA LEU A 54 1.43 -3.47 -2.77
C LEU A 54 1.36 -2.55 -1.55
N THR A 55 0.16 -2.05 -1.24
CA THR A 55 -0.10 -1.18 -0.08
C THR A 55 0.21 -1.89 1.21
N LEU A 56 -0.32 -3.11 1.37
CA LEU A 56 -0.08 -3.94 2.55
C LEU A 56 1.40 -4.30 2.69
N ALA A 57 2.06 -4.66 1.58
CA ALA A 57 3.48 -4.99 1.59
C ALA A 57 4.35 -3.78 1.97
N SER A 58 4.09 -2.59 1.41
CA SER A 58 4.78 -1.36 1.79
C SER A 58 4.54 -1.01 3.26
N TYR A 59 3.30 -1.09 3.72
CA TYR A 59 2.98 -0.87 5.12
C TYR A 59 3.71 -1.86 6.05
N SER A 60 3.70 -3.16 5.73
CA SER A 60 4.38 -4.22 6.49
C SER A 60 5.90 -4.10 6.46
N ARG A 61 6.49 -3.66 5.34
CA ARG A 61 7.93 -3.32 5.24
C ARG A 61 8.32 -2.22 6.21
N GLY A 62 7.36 -1.37 6.58
CA GLY A 62 7.54 -0.20 7.42
C GLY A 62 7.67 1.09 6.61
N ASP A 63 7.14 1.16 5.40
CA ASP A 63 7.16 2.40 4.62
C ASP A 63 6.32 3.49 5.30
N PRO A 64 6.73 4.78 5.21
CA PRO A 64 5.90 5.87 5.71
C PRO A 64 4.61 5.99 4.89
N MET A 65 3.50 6.30 5.56
CA MET A 65 2.16 6.38 4.93
C MET A 65 2.06 7.26 3.68
N PRO A 66 2.76 8.41 3.56
CA PRO A 66 2.81 9.16 2.29
C PRO A 66 3.38 8.35 1.12
N GLU A 67 4.33 7.44 1.37
CA GLU A 67 4.88 6.58 0.32
C GLU A 67 3.93 5.43 -0.04
N VAL A 68 3.13 4.98 0.93
CA VAL A 68 2.03 4.03 0.71
C VAL A 68 0.93 4.70 -0.13
N ALA A 69 0.54 5.93 0.21
CA ALA A 69 -0.51 6.67 -0.49
C ALA A 69 -0.12 7.03 -1.94
N ARG A 70 1.14 7.43 -2.16
CA ARG A 70 1.69 7.63 -3.52
C ARG A 70 1.60 6.39 -4.39
N ARG A 71 1.83 5.19 -3.84
CA ARG A 71 1.67 3.92 -4.58
C ARG A 71 0.21 3.66 -4.99
N LEU A 72 -0.74 4.16 -4.22
CA LEU A 72 -2.17 4.07 -4.52
C LEU A 72 -2.69 5.20 -5.44
N ARG A 73 -1.83 6.17 -5.82
CA ARG A 73 -2.25 7.40 -6.51
C ARG A 73 -3.39 8.12 -5.78
N VAL A 74 -3.42 7.99 -4.46
CA VAL A 74 -4.39 8.69 -3.60
C VAL A 74 -3.77 10.03 -3.22
N ASP A 75 -4.56 11.09 -3.27
CA ASP A 75 -4.19 12.39 -2.74
C ASP A 75 -3.86 12.25 -1.25
N ASP A 76 -2.59 12.45 -0.91
CA ASP A 76 -2.04 12.30 0.43
C ASP A 76 -1.92 13.63 1.18
N SER A 77 -2.49 14.72 0.66
CA SER A 77 -2.53 16.03 1.34
C SER A 77 -3.13 15.94 2.75
N ALA A 78 -4.08 15.05 2.97
CA ALA A 78 -4.67 14.78 4.30
C ALA A 78 -3.70 14.09 5.29
N LEU A 79 -2.58 13.55 4.80
CA LEU A 79 -1.54 12.88 5.58
C LEU A 79 -0.38 13.80 5.94
N GLU A 80 -0.29 15.00 5.35
CA GLU A 80 0.75 15.99 5.66
C GLU A 80 0.71 16.40 7.14
N GLY A 81 1.88 16.39 7.78
CA GLY A 81 2.04 16.75 9.20
C GLY A 81 1.47 15.74 10.19
N ARG A 82 0.86 14.64 9.74
CA ARG A 82 0.27 13.64 10.62
C ARG A 82 1.21 12.44 10.81
N ARG A 83 1.55 12.17 12.07
CA ARG A 83 2.29 10.97 12.45
C ARG A 83 1.28 9.82 12.54
N TYR A 84 1.27 8.94 11.54
CA TYR A 84 0.34 7.82 11.52
C TYR A 84 1.08 6.49 11.64
N TYR A 85 0.81 5.81 12.74
CA TYR A 85 1.10 4.40 12.93
C TYR A 85 -0.20 3.68 13.27
N PRO A 86 -0.66 2.72 12.45
CA PRO A 86 -1.77 1.84 12.81
C PRO A 86 -1.52 1.02 14.08
N TYR A 87 -0.25 0.79 14.45
CA TYR A 87 0.12 0.23 15.76
C TYR A 87 0.03 1.22 16.94
N GLU A 88 0.01 2.54 16.68
CA GLU A 88 -0.30 3.55 17.71
C GLU A 88 -1.80 3.68 17.92
N LEU A 89 -2.62 3.41 16.90
CA LEU A 89 -4.08 3.32 16.99
C LEU A 89 -4.53 2.18 17.90
N THR A 90 -3.93 0.99 17.79
CA THR A 90 -4.20 -0.10 18.74
C THR A 90 -3.78 0.28 20.15
N ARG A 91 -2.62 0.92 20.36
CA ARG A 91 -2.24 1.46 21.69
C ARG A 91 -3.20 2.51 22.24
N TRP A 92 -3.75 3.36 21.38
CA TRP A 92 -4.73 4.39 21.76
C TRP A 92 -6.07 3.76 22.14
N LEU A 93 -6.46 2.67 21.47
CA LEU A 93 -7.69 1.92 21.73
C LEU A 93 -7.55 0.92 22.91
N ASP A 94 -6.35 0.40 23.17
CA ASP A 94 -6.06 -0.60 24.21
C ASP A 94 -5.80 0.02 25.60
N GLY A 95 -5.97 1.34 25.75
CA GLY A 95 -5.87 2.04 27.03
C GLY A 95 -4.78 3.10 27.04
N GLY A 96 -5.16 4.33 26.68
CA GLY A 96 -4.39 5.52 27.01
C GLY A 96 -4.39 5.77 28.52
N GLU A 97 -3.46 5.15 29.23
CA GLU A 97 -2.89 5.74 30.44
C GLU A 97 -1.69 6.59 30.04
N GLY A 98 -1.79 7.90 30.21
CA GLY A 98 -0.66 8.80 30.01
C GLY A 98 -1.00 10.24 29.69
N SER A 99 -1.89 10.85 30.47
CA SER A 99 -2.01 12.30 30.57
C SER A 99 -0.72 12.90 31.15
N HIS A 100 -0.28 13.99 30.52
CA HIS A 100 0.49 15.13 31.08
C HIS A 100 2.00 14.96 31.31
N GLY A 101 2.73 15.90 30.72
CA GLY A 101 4.17 16.14 30.81
C GLY A 101 4.60 17.07 29.70
#